data_AF-A0A933JC65-F1
#
_entry.id   AF-A0A933JC65-F1
#
_cell.length_a   1.000
_cell.length_b   1.000
_cell.length_c   1.000
_cell.angle_alpha   90.00
_cell.angle_beta   90.00
_cell.angle_gamma   90.00
#
_symmetry.space_group_name_H-M   'P 1'
#
loop_
_entity.id
_entity.type
_entity.pdbx_description
1 polymer ?
#
loop_
_entity_poly.entity_id
_entity_poly.type
_entity_poly.pdbx_seq_one_letter_code
_entity_poly.pdbx_strand_id
1 'polypeptide(L)'
;MINREVVLHTLKCSPEHYPKMLDEQFPHILEKIVKLWDTPDAEPYIAKLLRPNAERFDREGFPDEVWGEILHLQVLNGRQHPH
;
A
#
# COMPACT_ATOMS: atom_id res chain seq x y z
N MET A 1 -9.80 -8.49 -7.84
CA MET A 1 -8.88 -7.74 -8.72
C MET A 1 -9.49 -6.40 -8.96
N ILE A 2 -8.93 -5.40 -8.28
CA ILE A 2 -9.31 -4.01 -8.45
C ILE A 2 -8.86 -3.53 -9.83
N ASN A 3 -9.59 -2.61 -10.45
CA ASN A 3 -9.21 -2.10 -11.76
C ASN A 3 -7.99 -1.18 -11.61
N ARG A 4 -6.96 -1.41 -12.43
CA ARG A 4 -5.73 -0.59 -12.49
C ARG A 4 -6.03 0.91 -12.59
N GLU A 5 -7.03 1.31 -13.37
CA GLU A 5 -7.41 2.72 -13.52
C GLU A 5 -7.95 3.31 -12.22
N VAL A 6 -8.74 2.53 -11.47
CA VAL A 6 -9.30 2.94 -10.17
C VAL A 6 -8.17 3.15 -9.18
N VAL A 7 -7.23 2.21 -9.11
CA VAL A 7 -6.05 2.31 -8.25
C VAL A 7 -5.23 3.56 -8.57
N LEU A 8 -4.92 3.81 -9.84
CA LEU A 8 -4.13 4.98 -10.26
C LEU A 8 -4.84 6.30 -9.90
N HIS A 9 -6.15 6.36 -10.13
CA HIS A 9 -6.94 7.55 -9.83
C HIS A 9 -7.07 7.80 -8.33
N THR A 10 -7.32 6.76 -7.53
CA THR A 10 -7.46 6.90 -6.07
C THR A 10 -6.12 7.22 -5.41
N LEU A 11 -5.07 6.48 -5.73
CA LEU A 11 -3.73 6.72 -5.17
C LEU A 11 -3.08 8.01 -5.69
N LYS A 12 -3.64 8.59 -6.76
CA LYS A 12 -3.09 9.70 -7.55
C LYS A 12 -1.61 9.47 -7.90
N CYS A 13 -1.26 8.22 -8.21
CA CYS A 13 0.10 7.83 -8.57
C CYS A 13 0.22 7.66 -10.09
N SER A 14 1.42 7.90 -10.62
CA SER A 14 1.70 7.69 -12.04
C SER A 14 1.68 6.19 -12.38
N PRO A 15 1.36 5.81 -13.63
CA PRO A 15 1.40 4.41 -14.09
C PRO A 15 2.74 3.70 -13.89
N GLU A 16 3.83 4.47 -13.82
CA GLU A 16 5.21 4.03 -13.55
C GLU A 16 5.41 3.61 -12.08
N HIS A 17 4.63 4.17 -11.17
CA HIS A 17 4.65 3.90 -9.73
C HIS A 17 3.47 3.02 -9.29
N TYR A 18 2.85 2.32 -10.24
CA TYR A 18 1.78 1.38 -9.94
C TYR A 18 2.32 0.24 -9.08
N PRO A 19 1.66 -0.11 -7.96
CA PRO A 19 2.11 -1.17 -7.08
C PRO A 19 1.77 -2.55 -7.67
N LYS A 20 2.60 -3.00 -8.62
CA LYS A 20 2.40 -4.24 -9.39
C LYS A 20 2.51 -5.47 -8.50
N MET A 21 3.52 -5.52 -7.63
CA MET A 21 3.71 -6.71 -6.80
C MET A 21 2.63 -6.84 -5.73
N LEU A 22 2.14 -5.72 -5.18
CA LEU A 22 0.94 -5.73 -4.34
C LEU A 22 -0.29 -6.20 -5.10
N ASP A 23 -0.50 -5.80 -6.36
CA ASP A 23 -1.66 -6.24 -7.14
C ASP A 23 -1.60 -7.74 -7.48
N GLU A 24 -0.41 -8.24 -7.85
CA GLU A 24 -0.20 -9.63 -8.25
C GLU A 24 -0.17 -10.59 -7.06
N GLN A 25 0.58 -10.27 -6.00
CA GLN A 25 0.79 -11.18 -4.86
C GLN A 25 -0.17 -10.91 -3.70
N PHE A 26 -0.62 -9.67 -3.52
CA PHE A 26 -1.41 -9.25 -2.37
C PHE A 26 -2.64 -8.38 -2.74
N PRO A 27 -3.49 -8.83 -3.68
CA PRO A 27 -4.59 -8.01 -4.21
C PRO A 27 -5.56 -7.54 -3.10
N HIS A 28 -5.71 -8.32 -2.03
CA HIS A 28 -6.53 -7.96 -0.88
C HIS A 28 -5.96 -6.80 -0.06
N ILE A 29 -4.64 -6.66 0.01
CA ILE A 29 -3.98 -5.53 0.67
C ILE A 29 -4.16 -4.29 -0.18
N LEU A 30 -3.91 -4.37 -1.49
CA LEU A 30 -4.11 -3.25 -2.42
C LEU A 30 -5.56 -2.77 -2.40
N GLU A 31 -6.54 -3.67 -2.48
CA GLU A 31 -7.96 -3.35 -2.37
C GLU A 31 -8.30 -2.63 -1.07
N LYS A 32 -7.66 -3.01 0.05
CA LYS A 32 -7.88 -2.37 1.34
C LYS A 32 -7.21 -1.01 1.46
N ILE A 33 -6.00 -0.86 0.92
CA ILE A 33 -5.32 0.45 0.82
C ILE A 33 -6.22 1.42 0.04
N VAL A 34 -6.69 1.02 -1.16
CA VAL A 34 -7.53 1.88 -1.99
C VAL A 34 -8.85 2.24 -1.31
N LYS A 35 -9.49 1.30 -0.61
CA LYS A 35 -10.71 1.58 0.17
C LYS A 35 -10.50 2.55 1.32
N LEU A 36 -9.32 2.53 1.94
CA LEU A 36 -8.99 3.39 3.08
C LEU A 36 -8.28 4.68 2.64
N TRP A 37 -7.86 4.81 1.39
CA TRP A 37 -7.00 5.90 0.90
C TRP A 37 -7.60 7.28 1.14
N ASP A 38 -8.89 7.46 0.85
CA ASP A 38 -9.59 8.74 1.08
C ASP A 38 -10.05 8.93 2.54
N THR A 39 -9.60 8.07 3.45
CA THR A 39 -9.97 8.11 4.87
C THR A 39 -8.73 8.35 5.75
N PRO A 40 -8.88 8.96 6.94
CA PRO A 40 -7.77 9.10 7.88
C PRO A 40 -7.21 7.75 8.37
N ASP A 41 -7.91 6.64 8.10
CA ASP A 41 -7.45 5.30 8.46
C ASP A 41 -6.41 4.72 7.49
N ALA A 42 -6.14 5.37 6.34
CA ALA A 42 -5.13 4.90 5.39
C ALA A 42 -3.73 4.88 6.00
N GLU A 43 -3.33 5.98 6.64
CA GLU A 43 -2.01 6.11 7.25
C GLU A 43 -1.74 5.05 8.33
N PRO A 44 -2.59 4.88 9.36
CA PRO A 44 -2.37 3.86 10.38
C PRO A 44 -2.43 2.44 9.81
N TYR A 45 -3.18 2.21 8.74
CA TYR A 45 -3.21 0.92 8.04
C TYR A 45 -1.89 0.64 7.31
N ILE A 46 -1.38 1.58 6.52
CA ILE A 46 -0.10 1.45 5.80
C ILE A 46 1.06 1.32 6.78
N ALA A 47 1.09 2.15 7.83
CA ALA A 47 2.09 2.05 8.89
C ALA A 47 2.05 0.69 9.62
N LYS A 48 0.86 0.08 9.76
CA LYS A 48 0.71 -1.27 10.31
C LYS A 48 1.27 -2.35 9.38
N LEU A 49 1.18 -2.18 8.06
CA LEU A 49 1.79 -3.09 7.09
C LEU A 49 3.31 -3.03 7.12
N LEU A 50 3.85 -1.83 7.36
CA LEU A 50 5.29 -1.57 7.47
C LEU A 50 5.86 -1.87 8.86
N ARG A 51 5.03 -2.27 9.84
CA ARG A 51 5.56 -2.73 11.11
C ARG A 51 6.19 -4.11 10.91
N PRO A 52 7.51 -4.28 11.18
CA PRO A 52 8.10 -5.61 11.25
C PRO A 52 7.34 -6.36 12.34
N ASN A 53 6.63 -7.42 11.97
CA ASN A 53 5.92 -8.26 12.92
C ASN A 53 6.97 -8.99 13.76
N ALA A 54 7.39 -8.38 14.86
CA ALA A 54 8.31 -8.98 15.83
C ALA A 54 7.79 -10.30 16.42
N GLU A 55 6.49 -10.60 16.25
CA GLU A 55 5.82 -11.79 16.77
C GLU A 55 5.56 -12.89 15.73
N ARG A 56 6.01 -12.74 14.47
CA ARG A 56 5.77 -13.76 13.42
C ARG A 56 7.07 -14.22 12.80
N PHE A 57 7.82 -14.98 13.59
CA PHE A 57 9.10 -15.63 13.26
C PHE A 57 9.07 -16.60 12.06
N ASP A 58 7.91 -16.84 11.43
CA ASP A 58 7.70 -17.98 10.52
C ASP A 58 6.90 -17.66 9.25
N ARG A 59 6.74 -16.37 8.94
CA ARG A 59 6.28 -15.93 7.62
C ARG A 59 7.33 -14.99 7.07
N GLU A 60 7.99 -15.42 5.99
CA GLU A 60 8.75 -14.53 5.12
C GLU A 60 7.93 -13.24 4.97
N GLY A 61 8.53 -12.11 5.31
CA GLY A 61 7.85 -10.82 5.27
C GLY A 61 7.39 -10.48 3.85
N PHE A 62 6.98 -9.24 3.63
CA PHE A 62 6.84 -8.79 2.25
C PHE A 62 8.20 -8.91 1.52
N PRO A 63 8.22 -9.31 0.25
CA PRO A 63 9.40 -9.17 -0.60
C PRO A 63 9.89 -7.72 -0.59
N ASP A 64 11.19 -7.50 -0.79
CA ASP A 64 11.79 -6.15 -0.79
C ASP A 64 11.08 -5.20 -1.79
N GLU A 65 10.64 -5.73 -2.93
CA GLU A 65 9.86 -4.99 -3.92
C GLU A 65 8.52 -4.51 -3.38
N VAL A 66 7.79 -5.36 -2.65
CA VAL A 66 6.50 -5.01 -2.04
C VAL A 66 6.73 -4.02 -0.89
N TRP A 67 7.81 -4.17 -0.11
CA TRP A 67 8.20 -3.16 0.89
C TRP A 67 8.41 -1.79 0.25
N GLY A 68 9.15 -1.73 -0.87
CA GLY A 68 9.37 -0.50 -1.62
C GLY A 68 8.07 0.14 -2.10
N GLU A 69 7.14 -0.66 -2.62
CA GLU A 69 5.82 -0.18 -3.03
C GLU A 69 5.01 0.37 -1.85
N ILE A 70 4.94 -0.34 -0.71
CA ILE A 70 4.19 0.10 0.47
C ILE A 70 4.82 1.38 1.08
N LEU A 71 6.15 1.46 1.14
CA LEU A 71 6.86 2.67 1.59
C LEU A 71 6.54 3.87 0.70
N HIS A 72 6.54 3.68 -0.61
CA HIS A 72 6.18 4.74 -1.54
C HIS A 72 4.73 5.20 -1.33
N LEU A 73 3.80 4.25 -1.12
CA LEU A 73 2.42 4.57 -0.79
C LEU A 73 2.29 5.35 0.52
N GLN A 74 3.08 5.03 1.56
CA GLN A 74 3.08 5.82 2.80
C GLN A 74 3.49 7.28 2.53
N VAL A 75 4.56 7.49 1.76
CA VAL A 75 5.04 8.83 1.43
C VAL A 75 4.02 9.60 0.59
N LEU A 76 3.36 8.93 -0.36
CA LEU A 76 2.30 9.54 -1.18
C LEU A 76 1.11 9.93 -0.31
N ASN A 77 0.66 9.04 0.57
CA ASN A 77 -0.47 9.32 1.47
C ASN A 77 -0.17 10.50 2.39
N GLY A 78 1.01 10.56 3.01
CA GLY A 78 1.40 11.68 3.87
C GLY A 78 1.55 13.02 3.13
N ARG A 79 1.87 13.00 1.83
CA ARG A 79 1.87 14.21 0.99
C ARG A 79 0.45 14.69 0.66
N GLN A 80 -0.50 13.77 0.52
CA GLN A 80 -1.88 14.07 0.15
C GLN A 80 -2.74 14.44 1.34
N HIS A 81 -2.45 13.86 2.51
CA HIS A 81 -3.13 14.10 3.77
C HIS A 81 -2.14 14.61 4.81
N PRO A 82 -1.66 15.87 4.67
CA PRO A 82 -0.86 16.49 5.72
C PRO A 82 -1.72 16.62 6.97
N HIS A 83 -1.32 15.92 8.04
CA HIS A 83 -1.90 16.04 9.38
C HIS A 83 -1.78 17.46 9.94
#